data_AF-A0A9W6BDJ6-F1
#
_entry.id   AF-A0A9W6BDJ6-F1
#
_cell.length_a   1.000
_cell.length_b   1.000
_cell.length_c   1.000
_cell.angle_alpha   90.00
_cell.angle_beta   90.00
_cell.angle_gamma   90.00
#
_symmetry.space_group_name_H-M   'P 1'
#
loop_
_entity.id
_entity.type
_entity.pdbx_description
1 polymer ?
#
loop_
_entity_poly.entity_id
_entity_poly.type
_entity_poly.pdbx_seq_one_letter_code
_entity_poly.pdbx_strand_id
1 'polypeptide(L)'
;MQPPPLSLWQEFLFSRTISPGMYRVRSGCFLAASLVVAFSAFCVIWSLSVPIVAAARKGGYTGPKKALEILDARFGYSMEDVNQVLSAWTTLGRAWYLGIEFLDVALFIPAYSAADLVLMNCLISKLQLWRPDLPQVVRQGLVCLPFLVAAADNWEDVGQVALTLWFESAAVAAATGEAGLPPTGWWWGAAVAVSSCVNQIKWWCIRVNLLLIVLLVCLWVRGVLGA
;
A
#
# COMPACT_ATOMS: atom_id res chain seq x y z
N MET A 1 6.46 -3.33 45.00
CA MET A 1 5.39 -2.73 44.17
C MET A 1 5.77 -2.97 42.72
N GLN A 2 4.92 -3.64 41.95
CA GLN A 2 5.14 -3.73 40.50
C GLN A 2 4.80 -2.38 39.86
N PRO A 3 5.59 -1.91 38.89
CA PRO A 3 5.23 -0.70 38.14
C PRO A 3 3.89 -0.92 37.43
N PRO A 4 3.09 0.13 37.24
CA PRO A 4 1.85 0.03 36.48
C PRO A 4 2.15 -0.48 35.07
N PRO A 5 1.25 -1.31 34.48
CA PRO A 5 1.40 -1.73 33.09
C PRO A 5 1.47 -0.50 32.19
N LEU A 6 2.45 -0.48 31.31
CA LEU A 6 2.62 0.58 30.32
C LEU A 6 1.46 0.52 29.32
N SER A 7 1.07 1.66 28.77
CA SER A 7 0.18 1.67 27.60
C SER A 7 0.88 1.04 26.39
N LEU A 8 0.14 0.50 25.41
CA LEU A 8 0.70 -0.05 24.17
C LEU A 8 1.68 0.93 23.47
N TRP A 9 1.39 2.24 23.53
CA TRP A 9 2.27 3.28 23.01
C TRP A 9 3.55 3.45 23.84
N GLN A 10 3.44 3.35 25.16
CA GLN A 10 4.59 3.38 26.05
C GLN A 10 5.43 2.10 25.95
N GLU A 11 4.82 0.92 25.75
CA GLU A 11 5.58 -0.29 25.43
C GLU A 11 6.31 -0.13 24.10
N PHE A 12 5.68 0.40 23.06
CA PHE A 12 6.35 0.66 21.79
C PHE A 12 7.55 1.63 21.93
N LEU A 13 7.37 2.76 22.65
CA LEU A 13 8.40 3.79 22.83
C LEU A 13 9.50 3.42 23.84
N PHE A 14 9.14 2.72 24.93
CA PHE A 14 10.07 2.33 26.01
C PHE A 14 10.62 0.91 25.87
N SER A 15 10.14 0.13 24.90
CA SER A 15 10.83 -1.08 24.47
C SER A 15 12.15 -0.67 23.78
N ARG A 16 13.17 -0.39 24.60
CA ARG A 16 14.59 -0.32 24.18
C ARG A 16 15.01 -1.58 23.41
N THR A 17 14.21 -2.62 23.57
CA THR A 17 14.11 -3.79 22.73
C THR A 17 12.63 -3.98 22.42
N ILE A 18 12.16 -3.61 21.22
CA ILE A 18 11.12 -4.41 20.57
C ILE A 18 11.55 -5.85 20.81
N SER A 19 10.89 -6.56 21.73
CA SER A 19 11.33 -7.89 22.14
C SER A 19 11.40 -8.69 20.85
N PRO A 20 12.58 -9.19 20.45
CA PRO A 20 12.70 -9.95 19.22
C PRO A 20 11.69 -11.10 19.18
N GLY A 21 11.21 -11.58 20.33
CA GLY A 21 10.18 -12.62 20.41
C GLY A 21 8.81 -12.24 19.84
N MET A 22 8.38 -10.97 19.88
CA MET A 22 7.02 -10.59 19.47
C MET A 22 6.82 -10.54 17.94
N TYR A 23 7.90 -10.40 17.17
CA TYR A 23 7.82 -10.25 15.72
C TYR A 23 8.57 -11.33 14.94
N ARG A 24 9.17 -12.33 15.60
CA ARG A 24 9.91 -13.42 14.95
C ARG A 24 8.99 -14.47 14.33
N VAL A 25 8.23 -14.09 13.32
CA VAL A 25 7.62 -15.08 12.43
C VAL A 25 8.69 -15.51 11.44
N ARG A 26 9.26 -16.70 11.64
CA ARG A 26 10.23 -17.34 10.73
C ARG A 26 9.68 -18.66 10.18
N SER A 27 8.42 -18.64 9.77
CA SER A 27 7.75 -19.82 9.22
C SER A 27 7.70 -19.72 7.71
N GLY A 28 8.40 -20.64 7.03
CA GLY A 28 8.33 -20.76 5.58
C GLY A 28 6.92 -21.09 5.08
N CYS A 29 6.16 -21.89 5.83
CA CYS A 29 4.76 -22.18 5.53
C CYS A 29 3.88 -20.92 5.63
N PHE A 30 4.09 -20.09 6.65
CA PHE A 30 3.37 -18.83 6.80
C PHE A 30 3.72 -17.86 5.67
N LEU A 31 5.01 -17.71 5.35
CA LEU A 31 5.46 -16.93 4.20
C LEU A 31 4.79 -17.42 2.90
N ALA A 32 4.81 -18.72 2.62
CA ALA A 32 4.21 -19.29 1.43
C ALA A 32 2.70 -19.04 1.37
N ALA A 33 1.98 -19.25 2.49
CA ALA A 33 0.55 -18.97 2.56
C ALA A 33 0.25 -17.49 2.30
N SER A 34 0.98 -16.57 2.94
CA SER A 34 0.84 -15.13 2.75
C SER A 34 1.11 -14.71 1.30
N LEU A 35 2.14 -15.27 0.65
CA LEU A 35 2.43 -15.00 -0.76
C LEU A 35 1.34 -15.54 -1.68
N VAL A 36 0.78 -16.72 -1.40
CA VAL A 36 -0.34 -17.28 -2.18
C VAL A 36 -1.57 -16.39 -2.07
N VAL A 37 -1.91 -15.93 -0.87
CA VAL A 37 -3.06 -15.02 -0.67
C VAL A 37 -2.82 -13.69 -1.37
N ALA A 38 -1.65 -13.08 -1.20
CA ALA A 38 -1.31 -11.82 -1.86
C ALA A 38 -1.36 -11.95 -3.40
N PHE A 39 -0.77 -13.01 -3.95
CA PHE A 39 -0.80 -13.29 -5.38
C PHE A 39 -2.24 -13.51 -5.90
N SER A 40 -3.05 -14.26 -5.15
CA SER A 40 -4.45 -14.51 -5.52
C SER A 40 -5.27 -13.22 -5.50
N ALA A 41 -5.11 -12.38 -4.45
CA ALA A 41 -5.76 -11.09 -4.36
C ALA A 41 -5.34 -10.17 -5.52
N PHE A 42 -4.04 -10.11 -5.84
CA PHE A 42 -3.53 -9.38 -6.99
C PHE A 42 -4.17 -9.84 -8.31
N CYS A 43 -4.28 -11.15 -8.54
CA CYS A 43 -4.94 -11.69 -9.74
C CYS A 43 -6.41 -11.28 -9.83
N VAL A 44 -7.13 -11.26 -8.70
CA VAL A 44 -8.53 -10.81 -8.65
C VAL A 44 -8.62 -9.31 -8.94
N ILE A 45 -7.81 -8.48 -8.28
CA ILE A 45 -7.74 -7.03 -8.50
C ILE A 45 -7.43 -6.73 -9.98
N TRP A 46 -6.43 -7.39 -10.54
CA TRP A 46 -6.08 -7.26 -11.95
C TRP A 46 -7.25 -7.62 -12.87
N SER A 47 -7.96 -8.71 -12.57
CA SER A 47 -9.12 -9.12 -13.35
C SER A 47 -10.28 -8.11 -13.25
N LEU A 48 -10.47 -7.49 -12.08
CA LEU A 48 -11.46 -6.43 -11.85
C LEU A 48 -11.08 -5.09 -12.52
N SER A 49 -9.82 -4.88 -12.89
CA SER A 49 -9.43 -3.70 -13.69
C SER A 49 -9.96 -3.74 -15.13
N VAL A 50 -10.21 -4.94 -15.67
CA VAL A 50 -10.76 -5.13 -17.03
C VAL A 50 -12.16 -4.53 -17.19
N PRO A 51 -13.15 -4.82 -16.32
CA PRO A 51 -14.48 -4.23 -16.42
C PRO A 51 -14.50 -2.72 -16.20
N ILE A 52 -13.55 -2.13 -15.45
CA ILE A 52 -13.42 -0.66 -15.32
C ILE A 52 -13.16 -0.03 -16.70
N VAL A 53 -12.20 -0.57 -17.45
CA VAL A 53 -11.90 -0.10 -18.81
C VAL A 53 -13.08 -0.32 -19.75
N ALA A 54 -13.74 -1.47 -19.67
CA ALA A 54 -14.91 -1.77 -20.48
C ALA A 54 -16.08 -0.80 -20.20
N ALA A 55 -16.32 -0.47 -18.93
CA ALA A 55 -17.34 0.49 -18.51
C ALA A 55 -17.05 1.89 -19.07
N ALA A 56 -15.79 2.34 -18.98
CA ALA A 56 -15.37 3.63 -19.53
C ALA A 56 -15.58 3.71 -21.05
N ARG A 57 -15.21 2.65 -21.80
CA ARG A 57 -15.44 2.57 -23.25
C ARG A 57 -16.92 2.62 -23.60
N LYS A 58 -17.76 1.88 -22.87
CA LYS A 58 -19.21 1.90 -23.05
C LYS A 58 -19.81 3.28 -22.73
N GLY A 59 -19.21 4.01 -21.80
CA GLY A 59 -19.53 5.40 -21.47
C GLY A 59 -19.04 6.45 -22.49
N GLY A 60 -18.41 6.03 -23.59
CA GLY A 60 -17.99 6.92 -24.68
C GLY A 60 -16.51 7.35 -24.64
N TYR A 61 -15.69 6.80 -23.73
CA TYR A 61 -14.27 7.13 -23.69
C TYR A 61 -13.50 6.59 -24.92
N THR A 62 -12.87 7.48 -25.69
CA THR A 62 -12.13 7.13 -26.92
C THR A 62 -10.60 7.22 -26.79
N GLY A 63 -10.06 7.72 -25.66
CA GLY A 63 -8.62 7.89 -25.45
C GLY A 63 -7.81 6.59 -25.22
N PRO A 64 -6.52 6.68 -24.88
CA PRO A 64 -5.66 5.51 -24.66
C PRO A 64 -6.02 4.75 -23.37
N LYS A 65 -5.90 3.41 -23.37
CA LYS A 65 -6.16 2.57 -22.18
C LYS A 65 -5.33 2.99 -20.97
N LYS A 66 -4.09 3.44 -21.19
CA LYS A 66 -3.18 3.88 -20.13
C LYS A 66 -3.74 5.03 -19.29
N ALA A 67 -4.54 5.91 -19.89
CA ALA A 67 -5.17 7.01 -19.16
C ALA A 67 -6.33 6.54 -18.25
N LEU A 68 -6.71 5.26 -18.30
CA LEU A 68 -7.67 4.63 -17.41
C LEU A 68 -6.99 3.71 -16.38
N GLU A 69 -5.66 3.70 -16.32
CA GLU A 69 -4.94 2.99 -15.25
C GLU A 69 -5.37 3.53 -13.89
N ILE A 70 -5.52 2.61 -12.95
CA ILE A 70 -5.84 2.93 -11.55
C ILE A 70 -4.80 3.90 -10.98
N LEU A 71 -5.25 4.80 -10.10
CA LEU A 71 -4.41 5.87 -9.56
C LEU A 71 -3.21 5.30 -8.78
N ASP A 72 -3.42 4.16 -8.13
CA ASP A 72 -2.41 3.41 -7.38
C ASP A 72 -1.19 3.04 -8.24
N ALA A 73 -1.40 2.62 -9.48
CA ALA A 73 -0.32 2.18 -10.38
C ALA A 73 0.64 3.31 -10.79
N ARG A 74 0.33 4.58 -10.46
CA ARG A 74 1.11 5.75 -10.83
C ARG A 74 2.05 6.15 -9.69
N PHE A 75 3.21 6.70 -10.02
CA PHE A 75 4.09 7.31 -9.03
C PHE A 75 3.62 8.75 -8.74
N GLY A 76 2.56 8.87 -7.94
CA GLY A 76 1.84 10.12 -7.77
C GLY A 76 0.96 10.47 -8.97
N TYR A 77 0.09 11.47 -8.76
CA TYR A 77 -0.89 11.93 -9.72
C TYR A 77 -1.25 13.41 -9.47
N SER A 78 -1.69 14.10 -10.52
CA SER A 78 -2.18 15.47 -10.45
C SER A 78 -3.71 15.53 -10.32
N MET A 79 -4.25 16.71 -10.02
CA MET A 79 -5.69 16.95 -10.04
C MET A 79 -6.31 16.66 -11.42
N GLU A 80 -5.60 16.98 -12.50
CA GLU A 80 -6.05 16.71 -13.86
C GLU A 80 -6.10 15.21 -14.15
N ASP A 81 -5.10 14.45 -13.70
CA ASP A 81 -5.11 12.99 -13.80
C ASP A 81 -6.31 12.37 -13.10
N VAL A 82 -6.57 12.77 -11.85
CA VAL A 82 -7.69 12.24 -11.06
C VAL A 82 -9.02 12.58 -11.72
N ASN A 83 -9.20 13.84 -12.13
CA ASN A 83 -10.44 14.26 -12.79
C ASN A 83 -10.65 13.53 -14.12
N GLN A 84 -9.59 13.34 -14.92
CA GLN A 84 -9.66 12.59 -16.18
C GLN A 84 -10.05 11.14 -15.94
N VAL A 85 -9.39 10.46 -15.00
CA VAL A 85 -9.62 9.04 -14.69
C VAL A 85 -11.04 8.85 -14.13
N LEU A 86 -11.40 9.60 -13.09
CA LEU A 86 -12.68 9.42 -12.41
C LEU A 86 -13.86 9.82 -13.29
N SER A 87 -13.73 10.87 -14.13
CA SER A 87 -14.78 11.21 -15.10
C SER A 87 -14.97 10.10 -16.15
N ALA A 88 -13.87 9.49 -16.61
CA ALA A 88 -13.93 8.42 -17.61
C ALA A 88 -14.53 7.12 -17.07
N TRP A 89 -14.36 6.80 -15.78
CA TRP A 89 -14.76 5.51 -15.23
C TRP A 89 -16.27 5.25 -15.12
N THR A 90 -17.16 6.21 -15.42
CA THR A 90 -18.62 6.09 -15.15
C THR A 90 -18.92 5.75 -13.68
N THR A 91 -20.19 5.79 -13.25
CA THR A 91 -20.54 5.36 -11.88
C THR A 91 -20.20 3.88 -11.64
N LEU A 92 -20.39 3.03 -12.66
CA LEU A 92 -20.13 1.60 -12.53
C LEU A 92 -18.63 1.29 -12.37
N GLY A 93 -17.76 1.94 -13.16
CA GLY A 93 -16.32 1.72 -13.02
C GLY A 93 -15.76 2.26 -11.71
N ARG A 94 -16.30 3.38 -11.19
CA ARG A 94 -15.95 3.88 -9.86
C ARG A 94 -16.40 2.90 -8.75
N ALA A 95 -17.56 2.26 -8.88
CA ALA A 95 -17.99 1.22 -7.95
C ALA A 95 -17.09 -0.03 -8.00
N TRP A 96 -16.66 -0.46 -9.19
CA TRP A 96 -15.68 -1.55 -9.33
C TRP A 96 -14.34 -1.20 -8.70
N TYR A 97 -13.89 0.04 -8.87
CA TYR A 97 -12.67 0.53 -8.26
C TYR A 97 -12.76 0.51 -6.72
N LEU A 98 -13.86 0.98 -6.12
CA LEU A 98 -14.07 0.83 -4.67
C LEU A 98 -14.06 -0.63 -4.19
N GLY A 99 -14.52 -1.56 -5.04
CA GLY A 99 -14.39 -3.00 -4.78
C GLY A 99 -12.94 -3.49 -4.81
N ILE A 100 -12.11 -2.93 -5.68
CA ILE A 100 -10.65 -3.19 -5.70
C ILE A 100 -10.03 -2.68 -4.40
N GLU A 101 -10.27 -1.43 -4.01
CA GLU A 101 -9.74 -0.84 -2.76
C GLU A 101 -10.13 -1.67 -1.53
N PHE A 102 -11.37 -2.17 -1.49
CA PHE A 102 -11.80 -3.05 -0.42
C PHE A 102 -11.00 -4.36 -0.36
N LEU A 103 -10.75 -4.99 -1.51
CA LEU A 103 -9.95 -6.21 -1.57
C LEU A 103 -8.48 -5.95 -1.21
N ASP A 104 -7.99 -4.75 -1.52
CA ASP A 104 -6.64 -4.33 -1.19
C ASP A 104 -6.45 -4.31 0.34
N VAL A 105 -7.27 -3.51 1.03
CA VAL A 105 -7.28 -3.40 2.50
C VAL A 105 -7.60 -4.73 3.19
N ALA A 106 -8.58 -5.49 2.69
CA ALA A 106 -9.06 -6.68 3.37
C ALA A 106 -8.15 -7.90 3.19
N LEU A 107 -7.47 -8.03 2.05
CA LEU A 107 -6.74 -9.23 1.68
C LEU A 107 -5.30 -8.95 1.27
N PHE A 108 -5.07 -8.04 0.33
CA PHE A 108 -3.75 -7.86 -0.26
C PHE A 108 -2.76 -7.25 0.75
N ILE A 109 -3.10 -6.12 1.38
CA ILE A 109 -2.26 -5.45 2.38
C ILE A 109 -1.89 -6.37 3.54
N PRO A 110 -2.84 -7.03 4.24
CA PRO A 110 -2.48 -7.94 5.32
C PRO A 110 -1.57 -9.09 4.87
N ALA A 111 -1.84 -9.67 3.69
CA ALA A 111 -1.10 -10.81 3.19
C ALA A 111 0.34 -10.44 2.79
N TYR A 112 0.54 -9.39 1.98
CA TYR A 112 1.89 -9.01 1.59
C TYR A 112 2.67 -8.45 2.79
N SER A 113 2.02 -7.73 3.72
CA SER A 113 2.69 -7.20 4.93
C SER A 113 3.16 -8.33 5.84
N ALA A 114 2.37 -9.38 5.96
CA ALA A 114 2.75 -10.58 6.70
C ALA A 114 3.95 -11.30 6.04
N ALA A 115 3.95 -11.43 4.71
CA ALA A 115 5.08 -12.00 3.97
C ALA A 115 6.34 -11.13 4.16
N ASP A 116 6.20 -9.82 4.05
CA ASP A 116 7.28 -8.85 4.19
C ASP A 116 7.92 -8.88 5.58
N LEU A 117 7.09 -8.96 6.62
CA LEU A 117 7.57 -9.12 7.99
C LEU A 117 8.48 -10.36 8.13
N VAL A 118 8.09 -11.50 7.55
CA VAL A 118 8.93 -12.71 7.59
C VAL A 118 10.26 -12.49 6.84
N LEU A 119 10.21 -11.88 5.66
CA LEU A 119 11.40 -11.61 4.84
C LEU A 119 12.36 -10.64 5.55
N MET A 120 11.85 -9.56 6.14
CA MET A 120 12.66 -8.60 6.89
C MET A 120 13.28 -9.24 8.14
N ASN A 121 12.54 -10.09 8.85
CA ASN A 121 13.12 -10.86 9.95
C ASN A 121 14.28 -11.75 9.49
N CYS A 122 14.14 -12.43 8.36
CA CYS A 122 15.21 -13.22 7.77
C CYS A 122 16.44 -12.36 7.42
N LEU A 123 16.22 -11.19 6.79
CA LEU A 123 17.27 -10.24 6.45
C LEU A 123 18.00 -9.73 7.69
N ILE A 124 17.28 -9.25 8.69
CA ILE A 124 17.87 -8.74 9.94
C ILE A 124 18.76 -9.80 10.59
N SER A 125 18.30 -11.06 10.58
CA SER A 125 19.06 -12.18 11.15
C SER A 125 20.36 -12.44 10.41
N LYS A 126 20.34 -12.39 9.07
CA LYS A 126 21.54 -12.54 8.24
C LYS A 126 22.48 -11.34 8.38
N LEU A 127 21.94 -10.13 8.42
CA LEU A 127 22.72 -8.90 8.62
C LEU A 127 23.40 -8.89 9.98
N GLN A 128 22.76 -9.36 11.06
CA GLN A 128 23.37 -9.46 12.38
C GLN A 128 24.57 -10.40 12.41
N LEU A 129 24.54 -11.49 11.64
CA LEU A 129 25.67 -12.41 11.51
C LEU A 129 26.80 -11.80 10.67
N TRP A 130 26.47 -11.09 9.59
CA TRP A 130 27.45 -10.51 8.68
C TRP A 130 28.07 -9.18 9.20
N ARG A 131 27.28 -8.38 9.91
CA ARG A 131 27.60 -7.05 10.44
C ARG A 131 27.04 -6.89 11.86
N PRO A 132 27.70 -7.48 12.88
CA PRO A 132 27.26 -7.38 14.27
C PRO A 132 27.33 -5.94 14.81
N ASP A 133 28.14 -5.09 14.18
CA ASP A 133 28.33 -3.66 14.44
C ASP A 133 27.23 -2.76 13.86
N LEU A 134 26.20 -3.34 13.21
CA LEU A 134 25.14 -2.56 12.58
C LEU A 134 24.46 -1.61 13.59
N PRO A 135 24.42 -0.28 13.31
CA PRO A 135 23.84 0.69 14.23
C PRO A 135 22.41 0.34 14.64
N GLN A 136 22.06 0.60 15.90
CA GLN A 136 20.72 0.29 16.43
C GLN A 136 19.60 0.97 15.62
N VAL A 137 19.80 2.22 15.20
CA VAL A 137 18.84 2.97 14.37
C VAL A 137 18.54 2.24 13.05
N VAL A 138 19.56 1.68 12.40
CA VAL A 138 19.37 0.94 11.14
C VAL A 138 18.58 -0.35 11.41
N ARG A 139 18.89 -1.06 12.50
CA ARG A 139 18.15 -2.27 12.89
C ARG A 139 16.67 -1.97 13.18
N GLN A 140 16.39 -0.89 13.90
CA GLN A 140 15.03 -0.47 14.18
C GLN A 140 14.30 -0.04 12.89
N GLY A 141 14.96 0.70 12.01
CA GLY A 141 14.41 1.07 10.71
C GLY A 141 13.98 -0.14 9.88
N LEU A 142 14.80 -1.20 9.84
CA LEU A 142 14.46 -2.45 9.14
C LEU A 142 13.26 -3.19 9.77
N VAL A 143 13.12 -3.17 11.09
CA VAL A 143 11.97 -3.77 11.79
C VAL A 143 10.68 -2.98 11.51
N CYS A 144 10.78 -1.66 11.43
CA CYS A 144 9.63 -0.79 11.21
C CYS A 144 9.16 -0.77 9.74
N LEU A 145 10.01 -1.15 8.79
CA LEU A 145 9.74 -0.97 7.36
C LEU A 145 8.45 -1.67 6.88
N PRO A 146 8.15 -2.93 7.21
CA PRO A 146 6.90 -3.57 6.80
C PRO A 146 5.65 -2.81 7.29
N PHE A 147 5.71 -2.28 8.52
CA PHE A 147 4.62 -1.48 9.09
C PHE A 147 4.48 -0.13 8.41
N LEU A 148 5.60 0.49 8.02
CA LEU A 148 5.58 1.75 7.28
C LEU A 148 5.01 1.57 5.87
N VAL A 149 5.37 0.47 5.18
CA VAL A 149 4.78 0.13 3.87
C VAL A 149 3.27 -0.07 4.03
N ALA A 150 2.85 -0.94 4.96
CA ALA A 150 1.44 -1.23 5.20
C ALA A 150 0.64 0.02 5.59
N ALA A 151 1.21 0.87 6.46
CA ALA A 151 0.56 2.11 6.88
C ALA A 151 0.45 3.09 5.72
N ALA A 152 1.52 3.27 4.93
CA ALA A 152 1.47 4.13 3.75
C ALA A 152 0.40 3.66 2.77
N ASP A 153 0.28 2.35 2.54
CA ASP A 153 -0.75 1.75 1.68
C ASP A 153 -2.17 2.01 2.20
N ASN A 154 -2.45 1.72 3.46
CA ASN A 154 -3.77 2.00 4.04
C ASN A 154 -4.15 3.50 3.97
N TRP A 155 -3.19 4.40 4.21
CA TRP A 155 -3.45 5.84 4.08
C TRP A 155 -3.71 6.26 2.63
N GLU A 156 -3.09 5.57 1.69
CA GLU A 156 -3.26 5.77 0.26
C GLU A 156 -4.68 5.34 -0.16
N ASP A 157 -5.10 4.14 0.20
CA ASP A 157 -6.44 3.61 -0.05
C ASP A 157 -7.53 4.51 0.56
N VAL A 158 -7.32 5.00 1.79
CA VAL A 158 -8.24 5.96 2.41
C VAL A 158 -8.37 7.22 1.55
N GLY A 159 -7.26 7.74 1.01
CA GLY A 159 -7.25 8.86 0.09
C GLY A 159 -8.01 8.55 -1.21
N GLN A 160 -7.72 7.41 -1.84
CA GLN A 160 -8.35 6.99 -3.10
C GLN A 160 -9.86 6.76 -2.95
N VAL A 161 -10.28 6.08 -1.88
CA VAL A 161 -11.69 5.87 -1.54
C VAL A 161 -12.38 7.22 -1.30
N ALA A 162 -11.78 8.10 -0.50
CA ALA A 162 -12.36 9.41 -0.21
C ALA A 162 -12.51 10.27 -1.48
N LEU A 163 -11.48 10.32 -2.33
CA LEU A 163 -11.51 11.05 -3.59
C LEU A 163 -12.59 10.49 -4.53
N THR A 164 -12.69 9.16 -4.64
CA THR A 164 -13.68 8.50 -5.50
C THR A 164 -15.11 8.74 -5.02
N LEU A 165 -15.36 8.60 -3.72
CA LEU A 165 -16.68 8.84 -3.13
C LEU A 165 -17.08 10.32 -3.21
N TRP A 166 -16.15 11.24 -2.99
CA TRP A 166 -16.42 12.67 -3.16
C TRP A 166 -16.78 12.97 -4.63
N PHE A 167 -15.99 12.47 -5.58
CA PHE A 167 -16.26 12.66 -7.00
C PHE A 167 -17.64 12.11 -7.41
N GLU A 168 -18.00 10.89 -6.96
CA GLU A 168 -19.32 10.30 -7.21
C GLU A 168 -20.45 11.16 -6.62
N SER A 169 -20.30 11.59 -5.37
CA SER A 169 -21.29 12.45 -4.70
C SER A 169 -21.53 13.74 -5.48
N ALA A 170 -20.47 14.39 -5.96
CA ALA A 170 -20.58 15.59 -6.79
C ALA A 170 -21.24 15.31 -8.14
N ALA A 171 -20.94 14.17 -8.78
CA ALA A 171 -21.54 13.77 -10.04
C ALA A 171 -23.04 13.48 -9.90
N VAL A 172 -23.45 12.82 -8.81
CA VAL A 172 -24.86 12.54 -8.50
C VAL A 172 -25.62 13.84 -8.23
N ALA A 173 -25.07 14.73 -7.41
CA ALA A 173 -25.69 16.03 -7.11
C ALA A 173 -25.90 16.86 -8.40
N ALA A 174 -24.90 16.87 -9.30
CA ALA A 174 -25.03 17.54 -10.59
C ALA A 174 -26.13 16.94 -11.47
N ALA A 175 -26.33 15.61 -11.43
CA ALA A 175 -27.38 14.94 -12.19
C ALA A 175 -28.79 15.17 -11.62
N THR A 176 -28.93 15.36 -10.30
CA THR A 176 -30.20 15.61 -9.62
C THR A 176 -30.55 17.10 -9.49
N GLY A 177 -29.62 17.99 -9.85
CA GLY A 177 -29.78 19.44 -9.68
C GLY A 177 -29.62 19.90 -8.23
N GLU A 178 -29.03 19.07 -7.37
CA GLU A 178 -28.74 19.40 -5.98
C GLU A 178 -27.44 20.21 -5.85
N ALA A 179 -27.32 20.97 -4.76
CA ALA A 179 -26.11 21.72 -4.46
C ALA A 179 -24.99 20.77 -3.99
N GLY A 180 -24.07 20.43 -4.89
CA GLY A 180 -22.85 19.65 -4.58
C GLY A 180 -21.59 20.51 -4.58
N LEU A 181 -20.56 20.10 -3.84
CA LEU A 181 -19.22 20.69 -3.92
C LEU A 181 -18.47 20.11 -5.14
N PRO A 182 -18.15 20.91 -6.17
CA PRO A 182 -17.56 20.39 -7.39
C PRO A 182 -16.08 19.96 -7.20
N PRO A 183 -15.59 18.98 -7.96
CA PRO A 183 -14.20 18.49 -7.92
C PRO A 183 -13.24 19.40 -8.70
N THR A 184 -13.30 20.71 -8.45
CA THR A 184 -12.57 21.72 -9.23
C THR A 184 -11.98 22.87 -8.39
N GLY A 185 -12.13 22.85 -7.06
CA GLY A 185 -11.65 23.89 -6.14
C GLY A 185 -10.31 23.58 -5.45
N TRP A 186 -9.79 24.55 -4.68
CA TRP A 186 -8.53 24.40 -3.95
C TRP A 186 -8.55 23.25 -2.93
N TRP A 187 -9.71 22.99 -2.32
CA TRP A 187 -9.90 21.88 -1.38
C TRP A 187 -9.70 20.52 -2.06
N TRP A 188 -10.20 20.38 -3.29
CA TRP A 188 -10.06 19.19 -4.11
C TRP A 188 -8.60 19.02 -4.52
N GLY A 189 -7.97 20.10 -5.01
CA GLY A 189 -6.54 20.11 -5.30
C GLY A 189 -5.67 19.72 -4.11
N ALA A 190 -6.02 20.20 -2.90
CA ALA A 190 -5.31 19.83 -1.67
C ALA A 190 -5.50 18.35 -1.31
N ALA A 191 -6.73 17.82 -1.40
CA ALA A 191 -7.02 16.41 -1.14
C ALA A 191 -6.27 15.48 -2.12
N VAL A 192 -6.26 15.84 -3.41
CA VAL A 192 -5.50 15.12 -4.43
C VAL A 192 -4.00 15.20 -4.15
N ALA A 193 -3.46 16.38 -3.81
CA ALA A 193 -2.04 16.55 -3.52
C ALA A 193 -1.59 15.72 -2.31
N VAL A 194 -2.40 15.66 -1.24
CA VAL A 194 -2.12 14.84 -0.06
C VAL A 194 -2.13 13.35 -0.43
N SER A 195 -3.17 12.87 -1.11
CA SER A 195 -3.28 11.46 -1.50
C SER A 195 -2.15 11.05 -2.44
N SER A 196 -1.82 11.91 -3.41
CA SER A 196 -0.69 11.74 -4.34
C SER A 196 0.67 11.70 -3.62
N CYS A 197 0.85 12.51 -2.56
CA CYS A 197 2.06 12.49 -1.74
C CYS A 197 2.17 11.16 -0.96
N VAL A 198 1.07 10.70 -0.36
CA VAL A 198 1.04 9.40 0.33
C VAL A 198 1.36 8.26 -0.63
N ASN A 199 0.79 8.29 -1.84
CA ASN A 199 1.11 7.32 -2.89
C ASN A 199 2.60 7.31 -3.27
N GLN A 200 3.22 8.49 -3.41
CA GLN A 200 4.67 8.57 -3.65
C GLN A 200 5.49 8.01 -2.49
N ILE A 201 5.09 8.28 -1.24
CA ILE A 201 5.73 7.73 -0.05
C ILE A 201 5.62 6.20 -0.05
N LYS A 202 4.44 5.66 -0.31
CA LYS A 202 4.22 4.21 -0.48
C LYS A 202 5.20 3.62 -1.49
N TRP A 203 5.24 4.16 -2.70
CA TRP A 203 6.12 3.63 -3.75
C TRP A 203 7.61 3.73 -3.39
N TRP A 204 8.02 4.78 -2.68
CA TRP A 204 9.37 4.85 -2.13
C TRP A 204 9.65 3.76 -1.10
N CYS A 205 8.74 3.54 -0.15
CA CYS A 205 8.85 2.48 0.83
C CYS A 205 8.94 1.10 0.14
N ILE A 206 8.09 0.83 -0.85
CA ILE A 206 8.12 -0.41 -1.65
C ILE A 206 9.46 -0.57 -2.36
N ARG A 207 9.99 0.47 -3.01
CA ARG A 207 11.30 0.41 -3.69
C ARG A 207 12.44 0.09 -2.73
N VAL A 208 12.50 0.77 -1.59
CA VAL A 208 13.50 0.50 -0.55
C VAL A 208 13.37 -0.93 -0.06
N ASN A 209 12.14 -1.39 0.16
CA ASN A 209 11.87 -2.73 0.64
C ASN A 209 12.31 -3.81 -0.37
N LEU A 210 12.01 -3.63 -1.66
CA LEU A 210 12.47 -4.51 -2.73
C LEU A 210 14.00 -4.58 -2.81
N LEU A 211 14.69 -3.44 -2.67
CA LEU A 211 16.16 -3.42 -2.64
C LEU A 211 16.72 -4.24 -1.46
N LEU A 212 16.06 -4.18 -0.30
CA LEU A 212 16.44 -4.97 0.88
C LEU A 212 16.15 -6.47 0.70
N ILE A 213 15.06 -6.84 0.02
CA ILE A 213 14.79 -8.24 -0.35
C ILE A 213 15.85 -8.75 -1.33
N VAL A 214 16.27 -7.94 -2.32
CA VAL A 214 17.39 -8.32 -3.21
C VAL A 214 18.68 -8.51 -2.40
N LEU A 215 18.96 -7.62 -1.44
CA LEU A 215 20.11 -7.77 -0.54
C LEU A 215 20.05 -9.08 0.25
N LEU A 216 18.87 -9.46 0.77
CA LEU A 216 18.66 -10.74 1.44
C LEU A 216 19.04 -11.92 0.53
N VAL A 217 18.55 -11.92 -0.72
CA VAL A 217 18.86 -12.97 -1.70
C VAL A 217 20.37 -13.04 -1.96
N CYS A 218 21.03 -11.90 -2.16
CA CYS A 218 22.48 -11.84 -2.36
C CYS A 218 23.27 -12.40 -1.16
N LEU A 219 22.88 -12.04 0.07
CA LEU A 219 23.49 -12.57 1.29
C LEU A 219 23.25 -14.08 1.44
N TRP A 220 22.09 -14.57 1.00
CA TRP A 220 21.77 -15.98 1.06
C TRP A 220 22.62 -16.79 0.08
N VAL A 221 22.73 -16.35 -1.17
CA VAL A 221 23.58 -16.98 -2.20
C VAL A 221 25.03 -17.01 -1.74
N ARG A 222 25.57 -15.90 -1.20
CA ARG A 222 26.94 -15.88 -0.66
C ARG A 222 27.15 -16.84 0.50
N GLY A 223 26.18 -16.95 1.41
CA GLY A 223 26.25 -17.89 2.52
C GLY A 223 26.22 -19.37 2.09
N VAL A 224 25.63 -19.67 0.93
CA VAL A 224 25.64 -21.01 0.31
C VAL A 224 26.96 -21.27 -0.43
N LEU A 225 27.60 -20.24 -0.99
CA LEU A 225 28.86 -20.36 -1.73
C LEU A 225 30.13 -20.25 -0.86
N GLY A 226 30.00 -19.76 0.38
CA GLY A 226 31.11 -19.55 1.32
C GLY A 226 31.19 -20.57 2.46
N ALA A 227 30.34 -21.60 2.44
CA ALA A 227 30.36 -22.76 3.33
C ALA A 227 30.68 -24.02 2.51
#